data_AF-A0A4P5ZCJ5-F1
#
_entry.id   AF-A0A4P5ZCJ5-F1
#
_cell.length_a   1.000
_cell.length_b   1.000
_cell.length_c   1.000
_cell.angle_alpha   90.00
_cell.angle_beta   90.00
_cell.angle_gamma   90.00
#
_symmetry.space_group_name_H-M   'P 1'
#
loop_
_entity.id
_entity.type
_entity.pdbx_description
1 polymer ?
#
loop_
_entity_poly.entity_id
_entity_poly.type
_entity_poly.pdbx_seq_one_letter_code
_entity_poly.pdbx_strand_id
1 'polypeptide(L)'
;MSNVLSPYYKRIIRQQIATGRFATEGEVIRHSLRLADTFQKAAGPVGRSFAGREELEEMLLEGLASGPGEAMTPARKKRIYREALGAP
;
A
#
# COMPACT_ATOMS: atom_id res chain seq x y z
N MET A 1 -0.67 28.83 2.29
CA MET A 1 -1.51 27.94 3.12
C MET A 1 -0.78 27.69 4.42
N SER A 2 -1.29 28.14 5.56
CA SER A 2 -0.67 27.81 6.84
C SER A 2 -0.93 26.33 7.12
N ASN A 3 0.13 25.53 7.21
CA ASN A 3 0.06 24.10 7.53
C ASN A 3 -0.26 23.90 9.01
N VAL A 4 -1.37 24.46 9.47
CA VAL A 4 -1.79 24.33 10.86
C VAL A 4 -2.49 22.99 10.99
N LEU A 5 -1.83 22.06 11.66
CA LEU A 5 -2.44 20.78 12.05
C LEU A 5 -3.77 21.03 12.75
N SER A 6 -4.78 20.26 12.37
CA SER A 6 -6.11 20.36 12.99
C SER A 6 -6.01 20.10 14.50
N PRO A 7 -6.90 20.69 15.32
CA PRO A 7 -6.92 20.44 16.76
C PRO A 7 -6.97 18.96 17.13
N TYR A 8 -7.62 18.16 16.27
CA TYR A 8 -7.66 16.70 16.40
C TYR A 8 -6.26 16.07 16.38
N TYR A 9 -5.42 16.40 15.40
CA TYR A 9 -4.07 15.85 15.30
C TYR A 9 -3.14 16.36 16.39
N LYS A 10 -3.30 17.62 16.82
CA LYS A 10 -2.55 18.17 17.97
C LYS A 10 -2.80 17.37 19.25
N ARG A 11 -4.04 16.93 19.48
CA ARG A 11 -4.38 16.07 20.62
C ARG A 11 -3.64 14.74 20.57
N ILE A 12 -3.62 14.10 19.40
CA ILE A 12 -2.93 12.81 19.20
C ILE A 12 -1.42 12.96 19.42
N ILE A 13 -0.81 14.02 18.88
CA ILE A 13 0.63 14.28 19.03
C ILE A 13 1.00 14.46 20.50
N ARG A 14 0.23 15.25 21.26
CA ARG A 14 0.44 15.42 22.70
C ARG A 14 0.36 14.10 23.46
N GLN A 15 -0.59 13.24 23.09
CA GLN A 15 -0.71 11.92 23.71
C GLN A 15 0.53 11.05 23.42
N GLN A 16 1.02 11.04 22.18
CA GLN A 16 2.23 10.28 21.84
C GLN A 16 3.47 10.78 22.59
N ILE A 17 3.61 12.09 22.78
CA ILE A 17 4.68 12.68 23.62
C ILE A 17 4.50 12.28 25.09
N ALA A 18 3.27 12.35 25.62
CA ALA A 18 2.97 11.98 27.01
C ALA A 18 3.27 10.50 27.32
N THR A 19 3.21 9.61 26.32
CA THR A 19 3.61 8.21 26.49
C THR A 19 5.13 8.00 26.56
N GLY A 20 5.94 9.05 26.38
CA GLY A 20 7.40 8.98 26.37
C GLY A 20 7.99 8.36 25.10
N ARG A 21 7.17 7.98 24.11
CA ARG A 21 7.64 7.40 22.85
C ARG A 21 8.37 8.40 21.95
N PHE A 22 8.06 9.69 22.09
CA PHE A 22 8.66 10.76 21.29
C PHE A 22 8.90 11.99 22.17
N ALA A 23 10.01 12.68 21.96
CA ALA A 23 10.39 13.85 22.76
C ALA A 23 9.75 15.14 22.24
N THR A 24 9.43 15.22 20.94
CA THR A 24 8.93 16.45 20.32
C THR A 24 7.85 16.19 19.26
N GLU A 25 7.02 17.20 19.00
CA GLU A 25 6.04 17.17 17.90
C GLU A 25 6.71 16.90 16.54
N GLY A 26 7.88 17.50 16.31
CA GLY A 26 8.65 17.28 15.08
C GLY A 26 9.08 15.82 14.89
N GLU A 27 9.41 15.11 15.98
CA GLU A 27 9.72 13.68 15.91
C GLU A 27 8.51 12.82 15.57
N VAL A 28 7.35 13.12 16.17
CA VAL A 28 6.10 12.44 15.87
C VAL A 28 5.75 12.62 14.39
N ILE A 29 5.83 13.84 13.87
CA ILE A 29 5.52 14.14 12.46
C ILE A 29 6.49 13.40 11.52
N ARG A 30 7.81 13.49 11.77
CA ARG A 30 8.82 12.77 10.95
C ARG A 30 8.61 11.27 10.98
N HIS A 31 8.24 10.70 12.13
CA HIS A 31 7.95 9.28 12.24
C HIS A 31 6.71 8.90 11.41
N SER A 32 5.61 9.64 11.54
CA SER A 32 4.40 9.42 10.75
C SER A 32 4.64 9.53 9.24
N LEU A 33 5.46 10.49 8.81
CA LEU A 33 5.83 10.62 7.39
C LEU A 33 6.67 9.44 6.89
N ARG A 34 7.63 8.95 7.70
CA ARG A 34 8.39 7.74 7.37
C ARG A 34 7.51 6.50 7.29
N LEU A 35 6.53 6.39 8.18
CA LEU A 35 5.58 5.29 8.16
C LEU A 35 4.70 5.34 6.90
N ALA A 36 4.20 6.52 6.53
CA ALA A 36 3.44 6.71 5.30
C ALA A 36 4.27 6.36 4.05
N ASP A 37 5.53 6.80 3.98
CA ASP A 37 6.46 6.45 2.89
C ASP A 37 6.74 4.94 2.85
N THR A 38 6.86 4.29 4.01
CA THR A 38 7.02 2.83 4.10
C THR A 38 5.79 2.09 3.57
N PHE A 39 4.58 2.53 3.96
CA PHE A 39 3.34 1.96 3.41
C PHE A 39 3.21 2.20 1.92
N GLN A 40 3.63 3.36 1.42
CA GLN A 40 3.60 3.66 0.00
C GLN A 40 4.62 2.83 -0.80
N LYS A 41 5.79 2.53 -0.23
CA LYS A 41 6.80 1.65 -0.83
C LYS A 41 6.43 0.16 -0.74
N ALA A 42 5.74 -0.22 0.32
CA ALA A 42 5.23 -1.58 0.51
C ALA A 42 3.90 -1.82 -0.23
N ALA A 43 3.20 -0.75 -0.62
CA ALA A 43 2.09 -0.85 -1.55
C ALA A 43 2.64 -1.47 -2.83
N GLY A 44 2.12 -2.66 -3.17
CA GLY A 44 2.45 -3.34 -4.40
C GLY A 44 2.20 -2.46 -5.63
N PRO A 45 2.58 -2.94 -6.82
CA PRO A 45 2.42 -2.18 -8.06
C PRO A 45 0.99 -1.61 -8.19
N VAL A 46 0.92 -0.34 -8.60
CA VAL A 46 -0.34 0.36 -8.86
C VAL A 46 -1.18 -0.48 -9.81
N GLY A 47 -2.30 -0.99 -9.33
CA GLY A 47 -3.23 -1.78 -10.14
C GLY A 47 -3.78 -3.04 -9.49
N ARG A 48 -3.17 -3.59 -8.43
CA ARG A 48 -3.83 -4.57 -7.53
C ARG A 48 -3.20 -4.52 -6.14
N SER A 49 -3.79 -3.70 -5.28
CA SER A 49 -3.65 -3.81 -3.83
C SER A 49 -4.86 -4.56 -3.32
N PHE A 50 -4.65 -5.69 -2.65
CA PHE A 50 -5.71 -6.31 -1.85
C PHE A 50 -5.87 -5.47 -0.56
N ALA A 51 -7.11 -5.17 -0.18
CA ALA A 51 -7.45 -4.36 0.97
C ALA A 51 -7.24 -5.09 2.31
N GLY A 52 -7.15 -6.42 2.28
CA GLY A 52 -7.02 -7.24 3.48
C GLY A 52 -6.63 -8.68 3.19
N ARG A 53 -6.49 -9.47 4.27
CA ARG A 53 -6.10 -10.89 4.19
C ARG A 53 -7.13 -11.71 3.40
N GLU A 54 -8.41 -11.42 3.60
CA GLU A 54 -9.52 -12.12 3.01
C GLU A 54 -9.51 -11.96 1.48
N GLU A 55 -9.25 -10.75 0.98
CA GLU A 55 -9.16 -10.48 -0.47
C GLU A 55 -7.92 -11.12 -1.10
N LEU A 56 -6.80 -11.19 -0.37
CA LEU A 56 -5.63 -11.94 -0.82
C LEU A 56 -5.94 -13.44 -0.92
N GLU A 57 -6.64 -14.00 0.06
CA GLU A 57 -7.01 -15.42 0.09
C GLU A 57 -7.93 -15.78 -1.08
N GLU A 58 -8.93 -14.94 -1.35
CA GLU A 58 -9.82 -15.10 -2.50
C GLU A 58 -9.05 -15.07 -3.83
N MET A 59 -8.17 -14.08 -4.03
CA MET A 59 -7.33 -14.01 -5.25
C MET A 59 -6.43 -15.24 -5.44
N LEU A 60 -5.91 -15.82 -4.35
CA LEU A 60 -5.09 -17.03 -4.42
C LEU A 60 -5.93 -18.26 -4.77
N LEU A 61 -7.14 -18.37 -4.20
CA LEU A 61 -8.08 -19.45 -4.54
C LEU A 61 -8.53 -19.37 -6.00
N GLU A 62 -8.81 -18.17 -6.51
CA GLU A 62 -9.09 -17.95 -7.94
C GLU A 62 -7.91 -18.39 -8.82
N GLY A 63 -6.69 -18.01 -8.43
CA GLY A 63 -5.47 -18.42 -9.12
C GLY A 63 -5.30 -19.94 -9.17
N LEU A 64 -5.54 -20.63 -8.05
CA LEU A 64 -5.50 -22.10 -7.99
C LEU A 64 -6.58 -22.76 -8.87
N ALA A 65 -7.77 -22.17 -8.95
CA ALA A 65 -8.85 -22.65 -9.81
C ALA A 65 -8.59 -22.40 -11.31
N SER A 66 -7.72 -21.45 -11.65
CA SER A 66 -7.44 -21.05 -13.05
C SER A 66 -6.64 -22.08 -13.87
N GLY A 67 -6.20 -23.18 -13.25
CA GLY A 67 -5.47 -24.27 -13.91
C GLY A 67 -3.96 -24.25 -13.65
N PRO A 68 -3.20 -25.12 -14.34
CA PRO A 68 -1.76 -25.24 -14.10
C PRO A 68 -1.02 -23.95 -14.46
N GLY A 69 -0.16 -23.50 -13.55
CA GLY A 69 0.71 -22.36 -13.78
C GLY A 69 1.72 -22.66 -14.91
N GLU A 70 1.66 -21.88 -15.97
CA GLU A 70 2.63 -21.95 -17.06
C GLU A 70 3.65 -20.81 -16.96
N ALA A 71 4.88 -21.04 -17.42
CA ALA A 71 5.95 -20.05 -17.33
C ALA A 71 5.61 -18.73 -18.06
N MET A 72 5.89 -17.62 -17.40
CA MET A 72 5.69 -16.27 -17.95
C MET A 72 6.87 -15.90 -18.87
N THR A 73 6.75 -16.20 -20.17
CA THR A 73 7.73 -15.80 -21.19
C THR A 73 7.49 -14.37 -21.67
N PRO A 74 8.50 -13.67 -22.25
CA PRO A 74 8.31 -12.33 -22.82
C PRO A 74 7.20 -12.27 -23.88
N ALA A 75 7.09 -13.31 -24.72
CA ALA A 75 6.04 -13.40 -25.74
C ALA A 75 4.64 -13.56 -25.12
N ARG A 76 4.51 -14.43 -24.11
CA ARG A 76 3.25 -14.61 -23.37
C ARG A 76 2.84 -13.33 -22.66
N LYS A 77 3.79 -12.65 -22.00
CA LYS A 77 3.56 -11.36 -21.35
C LYS A 77 3.01 -10.35 -22.36
N LYS A 78 3.67 -10.19 -23.51
CA LYS A 78 3.24 -9.28 -24.58
C LYS A 78 1.82 -9.59 -25.08
N ARG A 79 1.48 -10.87 -25.23
CA ARG A 79 0.13 -11.32 -25.62
C ARG A 79 -0.93 -10.93 -24.58
N ILE A 80 -0.71 -11.27 -23.31
CA ILE A 80 -1.63 -10.96 -22.20
C ILE A 80 -1.91 -9.45 -22.12
N TYR A 81 -0.86 -8.62 -22.23
CA TYR A 81 -1.06 -7.17 -22.19
C TYR A 81 -1.79 -6.62 -23.42
N ARG A 82 -1.62 -7.22 -24.61
CA ARG A 82 -2.40 -6.82 -25.80
C ARG A 82 -3.88 -7.15 -25.64
N GLU A 83 -4.18 -8.38 -25.20
CA GLU A 83 -5.54 -8.85 -24.93
C GLU A 83 -6.22 -7.96 -23.87
N ALA A 84 -5.52 -7.64 -22.78
CA ALA A 84 -6.05 -6.80 -21.70
C ALA A 84 -6.27 -5.33 -22.11
N LEU A 85 -5.49 -4.82 -23.07
CA LEU A 85 -5.61 -3.43 -23.56
C LEU A 85 -6.56 -3.31 -24.78
N GLY A 86 -7.14 -4.41 -25.25
CA GLY A 86 -7.99 -4.42 -26.45
C GLY A 86 -7.26 -4.01 -27.74
N ALA A 87 -5.93 -4.11 -27.75
CA ALA A 87 -5.11 -3.77 -28.92
C ALA A 87 -5.03 -4.99 -29.87
N PRO A 88 -5.20 -4.82 -31.19
CA PRO A 88 -5.08 -5.91 -32.15
C PRO A 88 -3.68 -6.56 -32.16
#